data_AF-A0A168KL44-F1
#
_entry.id   AF-A0A168KL44-F1
#
_cell.length_a   1.000
_cell.length_b   1.000
_cell.length_c   1.000
_cell.angle_alpha   90.00
_cell.angle_beta   90.00
_cell.angle_gamma   90.00
#
_symmetry.space_group_name_H-M   'P 1'
#
loop_
_entity.id
_entity.type
_entity.pdbx_description
1 polymer ?
#
loop_
_entity_poly.entity_id
_entity_poly.type
_entity_poly.pdbx_seq_one_letter_code
_entity_poly.pdbx_strand_id
1 'polypeptide(L)'
;MLDIAQGSADRFKKLAYLSLPPTFHKSIHTELALCFRKTLKELVFMIGFGDESYQSELRSLQPLLNRLDKFESLASLSIELSGEIDSMDIFDDILNRCNHLLKLTIGIDNFRDSAWLGREEMREWMVRNVTKCSNACGLHITFMHNPQIVEYLLYKYPNANKVVLTGHGLEEREEEIIERSILIE
;
A
#
# COMPACT_ATOMS: atom_id res chain seq x y z
N MET A 1 18.14 3.97 -21.09
CA MET A 1 17.67 4.62 -19.84
C MET A 1 18.31 3.99 -18.61
N LEU A 2 18.30 2.65 -18.47
CA LEU A 2 19.04 1.92 -17.42
C LEU A 2 20.54 2.25 -17.39
N ASP A 3 21.23 2.21 -18.53
CA ASP A 3 22.67 2.53 -18.60
C ASP A 3 22.99 3.99 -18.21
N ILE A 4 22.05 4.91 -18.45
CA ILE A 4 22.19 6.32 -18.07
C ILE A 4 21.97 6.47 -16.55
N ALA A 5 21.02 5.72 -15.98
CA ALA A 5 20.76 5.69 -14.54
C ALA A 5 21.93 5.06 -13.75
N GLN A 6 22.50 3.97 -14.28
CA GLN A 6 23.63 3.27 -13.66
C GLN A 6 24.96 4.01 -13.85
N GLY A 7 25.21 4.58 -15.04
CA GLY A 7 26.44 5.32 -15.35
C GLY A 7 26.48 6.75 -14.80
N SER A 8 25.38 7.26 -14.25
CA SER A 8 25.28 8.63 -13.74
C SER A 8 24.52 8.72 -12.42
N ALA A 9 24.97 7.93 -11.43
CA ALA A 9 24.42 7.93 -10.08
C ALA A 9 24.29 9.35 -9.47
N ASP A 10 25.13 10.31 -9.90
CA ASP A 10 25.05 11.71 -9.49
C ASP A 10 23.94 12.52 -10.16
N ARG A 11 23.54 12.23 -11.41
CA ARG A 11 22.50 12.98 -12.13
C ARG A 11 21.07 12.62 -11.69
N PHE A 12 20.92 11.50 -11.00
CA PHE A 12 19.65 10.93 -10.60
C PHE A 12 19.36 11.01 -9.09
N LYS A 13 20.19 11.77 -8.34
CA LYS A 13 19.99 12.08 -6.91
C LYS A 13 18.68 12.79 -6.56
N LYS A 14 17.90 13.20 -7.55
CA LYS A 14 16.74 14.09 -7.38
C LYS A 14 15.38 13.41 -7.53
N LEU A 15 15.31 12.14 -7.95
CA LEU A 15 14.02 11.48 -8.09
C LEU A 15 13.51 11.04 -6.71
N ALA A 16 12.57 11.82 -6.18
CA ALA A 16 11.89 11.56 -4.91
C ALA A 16 10.53 10.89 -5.08
N TYR A 17 9.95 10.92 -6.28
CA TYR A 17 8.62 10.40 -6.59
C TYR A 17 8.67 9.50 -7.84
N LEU A 18 8.04 8.33 -7.76
CA LEU A 18 7.86 7.45 -8.90
C LEU A 18 6.47 6.82 -8.87
N SER A 19 5.71 7.08 -9.92
CA SER A 19 4.45 6.38 -10.20
C SER A 19 4.68 5.31 -11.24
N LEU A 20 4.27 4.09 -10.91
CA LEU A 20 4.29 2.94 -11.81
C LEU A 20 2.89 2.78 -12.41
N PRO A 21 2.70 3.06 -13.71
CA PRO A 21 1.40 2.94 -14.33
C PRO A 21 0.89 1.49 -14.26
N PRO A 22 -0.43 1.28 -14.09
CA PRO A 22 -1.02 -0.05 -14.03
C PRO A 22 -0.76 -0.89 -15.27
N THR A 23 -0.49 -0.29 -16.43
CA THR A 23 -0.35 -0.99 -17.72
C THR A 23 1.09 -1.19 -18.20
N PHE A 24 2.09 -0.80 -17.41
CA PHE A 24 3.50 -0.78 -17.85
C PHE A 24 4.35 -1.85 -17.13
N HIS A 25 4.00 -3.10 -17.36
CA HIS A 25 4.65 -4.30 -16.84
C HIS A 25 5.95 -4.67 -17.59
N LYS A 26 7.01 -3.90 -17.41
CA LYS A 26 8.34 -4.30 -17.88
C LYS A 26 9.32 -4.33 -16.70
N SER A 27 10.15 -5.36 -16.66
CA SER A 27 11.26 -5.51 -15.70
C SER A 27 12.12 -4.25 -15.57
N ILE A 28 12.19 -3.44 -16.63
CA ILE A 28 12.86 -2.14 -16.65
C ILE A 28 12.37 -1.16 -15.57
N HIS A 29 11.08 -1.18 -15.20
CA HIS A 29 10.53 -0.27 -14.20
C HIS A 29 10.94 -0.67 -12.79
N THR A 30 10.94 -1.97 -12.50
CA THR A 30 11.47 -2.50 -11.24
C THR A 30 12.95 -2.16 -11.10
N GLU A 31 13.75 -2.41 -12.13
CA GLU A 31 15.18 -2.10 -12.11
C GLU A 31 15.43 -0.59 -12.02
N LEU A 32 14.60 0.23 -12.67
CA LEU A 32 14.64 1.68 -12.53
C LEU A 32 14.33 2.11 -11.09
N ALA A 33 13.24 1.63 -10.49
CA ALA A 33 12.88 1.93 -9.11
C ALA A 33 14.01 1.57 -8.14
N LEU A 34 14.66 0.43 -8.34
CA LEU A 34 15.78 -0.04 -7.51
C LEU A 34 17.06 0.78 -7.66
N CYS A 35 17.27 1.42 -8.82
CA CYS A 35 18.32 2.41 -9.01
C CYS A 35 18.09 3.63 -8.11
N PHE A 36 16.83 3.98 -7.82
CA PHE A 36 16.43 5.09 -6.96
C PHE A 36 16.16 4.70 -5.50
N ARG A 37 16.45 3.46 -5.08
CA ARG A 37 16.10 2.98 -3.73
C ARG A 37 16.58 3.87 -2.57
N LYS A 38 17.68 4.61 -2.76
CA LYS A 38 18.26 5.52 -1.76
C LYS A 38 17.68 6.93 -1.76
N THR A 39 16.89 7.30 -2.77
CA THR A 39 16.38 8.67 -2.94
C THR A 39 14.87 8.72 -3.09
N LEU A 40 14.26 7.62 -3.52
CA LEU A 40 12.82 7.51 -3.71
C LEU A 40 12.12 7.62 -2.36
N LYS A 41 11.29 8.66 -2.22
CA LYS A 41 10.52 8.94 -1.01
C LYS A 41 9.07 8.51 -1.15
N GLU A 42 8.56 8.46 -2.37
CA GLU A 42 7.19 8.11 -2.66
C GLU A 42 7.12 7.13 -3.82
N LEU A 43 6.37 6.05 -3.59
CA LEU A 43 6.11 5.01 -4.56
C LEU A 43 4.60 4.85 -4.70
N VAL A 44 4.12 4.86 -5.94
CA VAL A 44 2.71 4.66 -6.26
C VAL A 44 2.60 3.49 -7.24
N PHE A 45 1.79 2.49 -6.91
CA PHE A 45 1.46 1.40 -7.83
C PHE A 45 0.02 0.91 -7.61
N MET A 46 -0.51 0.24 -8.62
CA MET A 46 -1.81 -0.42 -8.58
C MET A 46 -1.58 -1.93 -8.53
N ILE A 47 -2.33 -2.62 -7.68
CA ILE A 47 -2.36 -4.08 -7.60
C ILE A 47 -3.81 -4.51 -7.78
N GLY A 48 -4.07 -5.20 -8.86
CA GLY A 48 -5.28 -6.00 -8.95
C GLY A 48 -5.09 -7.40 -8.36
N PHE A 49 -6.15 -7.93 -7.76
CA PHE A 49 -6.30 -9.29 -7.26
C PHE A 49 -7.50 -9.95 -7.96
N GLY A 50 -7.43 -11.26 -8.23
CA GLY A 50 -8.54 -12.00 -8.84
C GLY A 50 -8.16 -12.70 -10.14
N ASP A 51 -8.90 -12.41 -11.22
CA ASP A 51 -8.82 -13.14 -12.49
C ASP A 51 -7.41 -13.21 -13.12
N GLU A 52 -7.27 -14.00 -14.20
CA GLU A 52 -5.99 -14.24 -14.85
C GLU A 52 -5.27 -12.94 -15.29
N SER A 53 -6.02 -11.87 -15.57
CA SER A 53 -5.41 -10.59 -15.95
C SER A 53 -4.66 -9.98 -14.77
N TYR A 54 -5.28 -9.95 -13.58
CA TYR A 54 -4.68 -9.44 -12.34
C TYR A 54 -3.51 -10.27 -11.83
N GLN A 55 -3.56 -11.60 -11.99
CA GLN A 55 -2.42 -12.44 -11.62
C GLN A 55 -1.15 -12.12 -12.43
N SER A 56 -1.32 -11.73 -13.70
CA SER A 56 -0.18 -11.34 -14.54
C SER A 56 0.47 -10.04 -14.04
N GLU A 57 -0.34 -9.08 -13.57
CA GLU A 57 0.11 -7.81 -13.00
C GLU A 57 0.89 -8.03 -11.71
N LEU A 58 0.32 -8.82 -10.79
CA LEU A 58 0.98 -9.17 -9.52
C LEU A 58 2.33 -9.85 -9.75
N ARG A 59 2.40 -10.83 -10.67
CA ARG A 59 3.67 -11.50 -11.02
C ARG A 59 4.73 -10.55 -11.56
N SER A 60 4.32 -9.53 -12.32
CA SER A 60 5.23 -8.54 -12.87
C SER A 60 5.80 -7.60 -11.79
N LEU A 61 4.99 -7.27 -10.77
CA LEU A 61 5.36 -6.42 -9.65
C LEU A 61 6.07 -7.20 -8.54
N GLN A 62 5.90 -8.52 -8.46
CA GLN A 62 6.50 -9.38 -7.43
C GLN A 62 7.99 -9.10 -7.17
N PRO A 63 8.85 -8.91 -8.20
CA PRO A 63 10.26 -8.61 -7.96
C PRO A 63 10.49 -7.25 -7.29
N LEU A 64 9.61 -6.27 -7.50
CA LEU A 64 9.64 -4.98 -6.79
C LEU A 64 9.12 -5.16 -5.36
N LEU A 65 7.96 -5.80 -5.20
CA LEU A 65 7.31 -6.03 -3.91
C LEU A 65 8.22 -6.78 -2.93
N ASN A 66 8.92 -7.81 -3.41
CA ASN A 66 9.89 -8.58 -2.63
C ASN A 66 11.13 -7.78 -2.19
N ARG A 67 11.32 -6.57 -2.72
CA ARG A 67 12.49 -5.70 -2.48
C ARG A 67 12.11 -4.34 -1.90
N LEU A 68 10.87 -4.15 -1.44
CA LEU A 68 10.41 -2.89 -0.84
C LEU A 68 11.22 -2.49 0.41
N ASP A 69 11.74 -3.47 1.14
CA ASP A 69 12.67 -3.31 2.27
C ASP A 69 13.98 -2.63 1.88
N LYS A 70 14.34 -2.61 0.58
CA LYS A 70 15.58 -1.99 0.09
C LYS A 70 15.47 -0.49 -0.12
N PHE A 71 14.28 0.09 -0.03
CA PHE A 71 14.07 1.52 -0.26
C PHE A 71 14.29 2.34 1.00
N GLU A 72 15.56 2.64 1.29
CA GLU A 72 16.02 3.32 2.52
C GLU A 72 15.34 4.69 2.80
N SER A 73 14.84 5.37 1.77
CA SER A 73 14.23 6.71 1.89
C SER A 73 12.71 6.73 1.70
N LEU A 74 12.06 5.57 1.51
CA LEU A 74 10.65 5.52 1.19
C LEU A 74 9.81 5.93 2.41
N ALA A 75 9.14 7.08 2.31
CA ALA A 75 8.33 7.62 3.40
C ALA A 75 6.84 7.50 3.10
N SER A 76 6.45 7.42 1.83
CA SER A 76 5.07 7.38 1.37
C SER A 76 4.86 6.23 0.39
N LEU A 77 3.81 5.46 0.61
CA LEU A 77 3.36 4.40 -0.28
C LEU A 77 1.89 4.61 -0.62
N SER A 78 1.56 4.58 -1.90
CA SER A 78 0.19 4.62 -2.38
C SER A 78 -0.12 3.36 -3.18
N ILE A 79 -1.13 2.61 -2.74
CA ILE A 79 -1.55 1.35 -3.34
C ILE A 79 -3.02 1.48 -3.75
N GLU A 80 -3.29 1.31 -5.03
CA GLU A 80 -4.65 1.14 -5.55
C GLU A 80 -4.95 -0.36 -5.65
N LEU A 81 -5.93 -0.85 -4.90
CA LEU A 81 -6.35 -2.24 -4.84
C LEU A 81 -7.60 -2.43 -5.69
N SER A 82 -7.59 -3.42 -6.57
CA SER A 82 -8.79 -3.83 -7.32
C SER A 82 -9.03 -5.34 -7.28
N GLY A 83 -10.29 -5.75 -7.39
CA GLY A 83 -10.71 -7.15 -7.56
C GLY A 83 -10.91 -7.97 -6.27
N GLU A 84 -10.64 -9.28 -6.32
CA GLU A 84 -10.97 -10.24 -5.24
C GLU A 84 -9.74 -10.55 -4.38
N ILE A 85 -9.74 -10.16 -3.09
CA ILE A 85 -8.67 -10.54 -2.16
C ILE A 85 -8.91 -11.96 -1.66
N ASP A 86 -8.44 -12.92 -2.44
CA ASP A 86 -8.19 -14.28 -1.94
C ASP A 86 -6.90 -14.36 -1.09
N SER A 87 -6.18 -13.25 -0.92
CA SER A 87 -4.83 -13.25 -0.33
C SER A 87 -4.52 -11.98 0.47
N MET A 88 -5.30 -11.77 1.54
CA MET A 88 -4.95 -10.81 2.61
C MET A 88 -3.53 -11.05 3.13
N ASP A 89 -3.05 -12.29 3.07
CA ASP A 89 -1.67 -12.66 3.39
C ASP A 89 -0.65 -11.96 2.48
N ILE A 90 -0.90 -11.89 1.16
CA ILE A 90 -0.01 -11.19 0.22
C ILE A 90 -0.01 -9.69 0.50
N PHE A 91 -1.18 -9.12 0.78
CA PHE A 91 -1.28 -7.71 1.14
C PHE A 91 -0.53 -7.40 2.45
N ASP A 92 -0.68 -8.25 3.47
CA ASP A 92 0.04 -8.11 4.73
C ASP A 92 1.56 -8.24 4.55
N ASP A 93 2.00 -9.20 3.74
CA ASP A 93 3.41 -9.41 3.39
C ASP A 93 4.03 -8.19 2.70
N ILE A 94 3.28 -7.53 1.80
CA ILE A 94 3.73 -6.29 1.16
C ILE A 94 3.91 -5.20 2.22
N LEU A 95 2.90 -5.00 3.08
CA LEU A 95 2.94 -3.98 4.12
C LEU A 95 4.04 -4.25 5.18
N ASN A 96 4.33 -5.51 5.49
CA ASN A 96 5.40 -5.90 6.42
C ASN A 96 6.79 -5.51 5.93
N ARG A 97 7.00 -5.41 4.61
CA ARG A 97 8.27 -4.96 4.01
C ARG A 97 8.43 -3.44 4.02
N CYS A 98 7.38 -2.71 4.40
CA CYS A 98 7.31 -1.26 4.41
C CYS A 98 7.18 -0.69 5.83
N ASN A 99 7.89 -1.29 6.80
CA ASN A 99 7.79 -0.94 8.21
C ASN A 99 8.30 0.47 8.60
N HIS A 100 8.86 1.24 7.67
CA HIS A 100 9.43 2.57 7.90
C HIS A 100 8.60 3.70 7.28
N LEU A 101 7.45 3.37 6.68
CA LEU A 101 6.57 4.37 6.07
C LEU A 101 6.04 5.35 7.11
N LEU A 102 5.96 6.63 6.72
CA LEU A 102 5.30 7.69 7.47
C LEU A 102 3.86 7.89 6.99
N LYS A 103 3.60 7.64 5.70
CA LYS A 103 2.30 7.78 5.06
C LYS A 103 1.95 6.53 4.25
N LEU A 104 0.74 6.03 4.42
CA LEU A 104 0.17 4.98 3.59
C LEU A 104 -1.15 5.49 3.00
N THR A 105 -1.27 5.45 1.68
CA THR A 105 -2.52 5.72 0.96
C THR A 105 -3.01 4.41 0.35
N ILE A 106 -4.22 3.97 0.69
CA ILE A 106 -4.84 2.78 0.11
C ILE A 106 -6.12 3.21 -0.59
N GLY A 107 -6.20 3.01 -1.89
CA GLY A 107 -7.45 3.09 -2.64
C GLY A 107 -8.00 1.70 -2.91
N ILE A 108 -9.33 1.55 -2.84
CA ILE A 108 -10.01 0.27 -2.95
C ILE A 108 -11.15 0.44 -3.96
N ASP A 109 -11.02 -0.19 -5.12
CA ASP A 109 -12.03 -0.18 -6.19
C ASP A 109 -12.52 -1.60 -6.52
N ASN A 110 -13.82 -1.74 -6.78
CA ASN A 110 -14.45 -3.00 -7.21
C ASN A 110 -14.10 -4.22 -6.33
N PHE A 111 -14.13 -4.04 -5.02
CA PHE A 111 -13.89 -5.10 -4.06
C PHE A 111 -15.09 -6.04 -3.95
N ARG A 112 -15.01 -7.24 -4.53
CA ARG A 112 -16.11 -8.21 -4.49
C ARG A 112 -16.04 -9.08 -3.24
N ASP A 113 -17.20 -9.24 -2.64
CA ASP A 113 -17.44 -9.85 -1.32
C ASP A 113 -17.47 -11.40 -1.36
N SER A 114 -16.80 -12.02 -2.33
CA SER A 114 -17.03 -13.43 -2.70
C SER A 114 -16.48 -14.45 -1.68
N ALA A 115 -15.51 -14.06 -0.85
CA ALA A 115 -14.80 -14.98 0.05
C ALA A 115 -14.44 -14.37 1.42
N TRP A 116 -15.15 -13.33 1.88
CA TRP A 116 -14.86 -12.77 3.19
C TRP A 116 -15.16 -13.79 4.29
N LEU A 117 -14.10 -14.13 5.02
CA LEU A 117 -14.17 -14.60 6.38
C LEU A 117 -15.18 -13.70 7.13
N GLY A 118 -16.12 -14.30 7.85
CA GLY A 118 -17.05 -13.52 8.68
C GLY A 118 -16.26 -12.58 9.60
N ARG A 119 -16.85 -11.47 10.07
CA ARG A 119 -16.18 -10.48 10.94
C ARG A 119 -15.31 -11.13 12.03
N GLU A 120 -15.79 -12.22 12.64
CA GLU A 120 -15.06 -12.93 13.68
C GLU A 120 -13.87 -13.73 13.14
N GLU A 121 -14.04 -14.45 12.04
CA GLU A 121 -12.96 -15.16 11.37
C GLU A 121 -11.86 -14.18 10.89
N MET A 122 -12.24 -13.00 10.40
CA MET A 122 -11.30 -11.93 10.07
C MET A 122 -10.52 -11.46 11.31
N ARG A 123 -11.18 -11.30 12.45
CA ARG A 123 -10.51 -10.95 13.72
C ARG A 123 -9.55 -12.04 14.17
N GLU A 124 -9.95 -13.30 14.10
CA GLU A 124 -9.07 -14.42 14.41
C GLU A 124 -7.85 -14.45 13.49
N TRP A 125 -8.05 -14.25 12.19
CA TRP A 125 -6.96 -14.15 11.22
C TRP A 125 -6.03 -12.98 11.55
N MET A 126 -6.57 -11.81 11.88
CA MET A 126 -5.78 -10.63 12.27
C MET A 126 -4.92 -10.91 13.50
N VAL A 127 -5.50 -11.53 14.53
CA VAL A 127 -4.77 -11.87 15.76
C VAL A 127 -3.65 -12.88 15.50
N ARG A 128 -3.86 -13.84 14.58
CA ARG A 128 -2.90 -14.90 14.29
C ARG A 128 -1.79 -14.47 13.32
N ASN A 129 -2.11 -13.65 12.33
CA ASN A 129 -1.22 -13.44 11.17
C ASN A 129 -0.67 -12.02 11.08
N VAL A 130 -1.33 -11.01 11.67
CA VAL A 130 -0.97 -9.61 11.42
C VAL A 130 0.04 -9.12 12.45
N THR A 131 1.24 -8.80 11.95
CA THR A 131 2.24 -8.09 12.73
C THR A 131 1.95 -6.58 12.73
N LYS A 132 1.83 -6.00 13.93
CA LYS A 132 1.58 -4.56 14.10
C LYS A 132 2.81 -3.74 13.75
N CYS A 133 2.60 -2.60 13.11
CA CYS A 133 3.62 -1.63 12.74
C CYS A 133 3.37 -0.32 13.47
N SER A 134 4.32 0.10 14.30
CA SER A 134 4.22 1.29 15.15
C SER A 134 4.64 2.59 14.47
N ASN A 135 5.19 2.52 13.26
CA ASN A 135 5.92 3.63 12.64
C ASN A 135 5.08 4.50 11.68
N ALA A 136 3.96 3.97 11.17
CA ALA A 136 3.11 4.73 10.25
C ALA A 136 2.34 5.81 11.00
N CYS A 137 2.53 7.05 10.58
CA CYS A 137 1.87 8.22 11.19
C CYS A 137 0.55 8.56 10.50
N GLY A 138 0.51 8.54 9.16
CA GLY A 138 -0.68 8.91 8.39
C GLY A 138 -1.24 7.74 7.57
N LEU A 139 -2.51 7.44 7.76
CA LEU A 139 -3.29 6.56 6.90
C LEU A 139 -4.30 7.39 6.10
N HIS A 140 -4.30 7.23 4.79
CA HIS A 140 -5.35 7.71 3.91
C HIS A 140 -6.00 6.50 3.26
N ILE A 141 -7.28 6.30 3.48
CA ILE A 141 -8.01 5.14 2.97
C ILE A 141 -9.16 5.67 2.09
N THR A 142 -9.06 5.44 0.79
CA THR A 142 -10.15 5.65 -0.15
C THR A 142 -10.91 4.33 -0.27
N PHE A 143 -12.11 4.25 0.29
CA PHE A 143 -12.87 3.00 0.37
C PHE A 143 -14.20 3.11 -0.38
N MET A 144 -14.44 2.15 -1.26
CA MET A 144 -15.77 1.81 -1.75
C MET A 144 -16.18 0.50 -1.08
N HIS A 145 -17.03 0.58 -0.06
CA HIS A 145 -17.82 -0.56 0.48
C HIS A 145 -17.11 -1.68 1.26
N ASN A 146 -15.92 -1.45 1.86
CA ASN A 146 -15.27 -2.51 2.65
C ASN A 146 -14.78 -2.07 4.06
N PRO A 147 -15.60 -2.21 5.11
CA PRO A 147 -15.23 -1.81 6.48
C PRO A 147 -14.17 -2.71 7.11
N GLN A 148 -14.04 -3.97 6.68
CA GLN A 148 -13.09 -4.91 7.28
C GLN A 148 -11.63 -4.59 6.92
N ILE A 149 -11.36 -4.02 5.74
CA ILE A 149 -10.02 -3.50 5.41
C ILE A 149 -9.67 -2.33 6.32
N VAL A 150 -10.63 -1.45 6.60
CA VAL A 150 -10.41 -0.33 7.54
C VAL A 150 -10.09 -0.88 8.93
N GLU A 151 -10.84 -1.87 9.42
CA GLU A 151 -10.56 -2.55 10.69
C GLU A 151 -9.15 -3.18 10.71
N TYR A 152 -8.76 -3.86 9.62
CA TYR A 152 -7.43 -4.42 9.45
C TYR A 152 -6.30 -3.37 9.49
N LEU A 153 -6.43 -2.29 8.73
CA LEU A 153 -5.42 -1.23 8.67
C LEU A 153 -5.28 -0.54 10.04
N LEU A 154 -6.39 -0.28 10.72
CA LEU A 154 -6.37 0.27 12.08
C LEU A 154 -5.77 -0.71 13.10
N TYR A 155 -5.99 -2.01 12.94
CA TYR A 155 -5.38 -3.03 13.78
C TYR A 155 -3.87 -3.12 13.56
N LYS A 156 -3.43 -3.08 12.29
CA LYS A 156 -2.01 -3.16 11.90
C LYS A 156 -1.23 -1.93 12.31
N TYR A 157 -1.82 -0.74 12.22
CA TYR A 157 -1.15 0.54 12.52
C TYR A 157 -1.78 1.22 13.74
N PRO A 158 -1.58 0.67 14.95
CA PRO A 158 -2.23 1.18 16.15
C PRO A 158 -1.84 2.62 16.52
N ASN A 159 -0.68 3.10 16.03
CA ASN A 159 -0.12 4.41 16.34
C ASN A 159 -0.38 5.46 15.24
N ALA A 160 -1.22 5.16 14.24
CA ALA A 160 -1.60 6.15 13.23
C ALA A 160 -2.23 7.37 13.91
N ASN A 161 -1.60 8.54 13.77
CA ASN A 161 -2.05 9.79 14.38
C ASN A 161 -3.10 10.51 13.53
N LYS A 162 -3.12 10.21 12.23
CA LYS A 162 -4.09 10.75 11.28
C LYS A 162 -4.64 9.62 10.42
N VAL A 163 -5.96 9.47 10.45
CA VAL A 163 -6.69 8.56 9.58
C VAL A 163 -7.70 9.39 8.78
N VAL A 164 -7.54 9.40 7.47
CA VAL A 164 -8.46 10.06 6.54
C VAL A 164 -9.22 8.97 5.79
N LEU A 165 -10.54 9.00 5.90
CA LEU A 165 -11.42 8.06 5.20
C LEU A 165 -12.16 8.83 4.10
N THR A 166 -11.99 8.42 2.84
CA THR A 166 -12.68 9.03 1.69
C THR A 166 -13.50 7.99 0.95
N GLY A 167 -14.80 8.21 0.77
CA GLY A 167 -15.70 7.27 0.10
C GLY A 167 -16.53 7.95 -0.99
N HIS A 168 -16.53 7.38 -2.20
CA HIS A 168 -17.46 7.79 -3.25
C HIS A 168 -18.81 7.09 -3.01
N GLY A 169 -19.77 7.82 -2.45
CA GLY A 169 -21.05 7.30 -1.98
C GLY A 169 -21.51 7.90 -0.65
N LEU A 170 -20.62 8.62 0.04
CA LEU A 170 -21.01 9.63 1.02
C LEU A 170 -21.54 10.82 0.22
N GLU A 171 -22.86 10.96 0.10
CA GLU A 171 -23.49 12.14 -0.51
C GLU A 171 -22.98 13.42 0.17
N GLU A 172 -22.03 14.14 -0.45
CA GLU A 172 -21.57 15.53 -0.18
C GLU A 172 -21.40 15.99 1.29
N ARG A 173 -21.44 15.07 2.26
CA ARG A 173 -21.33 15.37 3.68
C ARG A 173 -20.24 14.49 4.26
N GLU A 174 -19.20 15.19 4.67
CA GLU A 174 -18.20 14.78 5.66
C GLU A 174 -17.10 13.87 5.09
N GLU A 175 -16.00 14.50 4.65
CA GLU A 175 -14.68 13.92 4.89
C GLU A 175 -14.55 13.73 6.41
N GLU A 176 -14.75 12.51 6.90
CA GLU A 176 -14.58 12.19 8.31
C GLU A 176 -13.07 12.06 8.60
N ILE A 177 -12.46 13.17 9.01
CA ILE A 177 -11.09 13.18 9.52
C ILE A 177 -11.15 12.73 10.98
N ILE A 178 -10.73 11.48 11.24
CA ILE A 178 -10.57 10.99 12.61
C ILE A 178 -9.18 11.42 13.10
N GLU A 179 -9.11 12.58 13.77
CA GLU A 179 -7.91 13.00 14.52
C GLU A 179 -7.94 12.37 15.92
N ARG A 180 -7.12 11.35 16.16
CA ARG A 180 -6.93 10.78 17.50
C ARG A 180 -6.04 11.71 18.33
N SER A 181 -6.66 12.58 19.14
CA SER A 181 -5.99 13.25 20.24
C SER A 181 -5.85 12.28 21.42
N ILE A 182 -4.67 11.68 21.60
CA ILE A 182 -4.38 10.84 22.77
C ILE A 182 -4.06 11.78 23.95
N LEU A 183 -5.06 12.04 24.80
CA LEU A 183 -4.82 12.46 26.18
C LEU A 183 -4.33 11.23 26.94
N ILE A 184 -3.07 11.28 27.38
CA ILE A 184 -2.50 10.34 28.34
C ILE A 184 -3.05 10.77 29.72
N GLU A 185 -3.97 9.99 30.28
CA GLU A 185 -4.18 9.94 31.75
C GLU A 185 -3.29 8.85 32.37
#